data_AF-A0A0D2Q0L8-F1
#
_entry.id   AF-A0A0D2Q0L8-F1
#
_cell.length_a   1.000
_cell.length_b   1.000
_cell.length_c   1.000
_cell.angle_alpha   90.00
_cell.angle_beta   90.00
_cell.angle_gamma   90.00
#
_symmetry.space_group_name_H-M   'P 1'
#
loop_
_entity.id
_entity.type
_entity.pdbx_description
1 polymer ?
#
loop_
_entity_poly.entity_id
_entity_poly.type
_entity_poly.pdbx_seq_one_letter_code
_entity_poly.pdbx_strand_id
1 'polypeptide(L)'
;MPKTNSDAETLAQPQRKKKSEALMVEGYIELDVWPYLVDLTRDVISRSAFGSSFEEGKRIFQLLEDQLVVTIKLIQTVYIPGWRFLPTKTNREVKMKHKDIKESLREMIKRREQAIKAGEESNEDLLDILVESNIREMEAKNMGMSIEDVIEECKLFYFAGQETTSVLLVWTMVLLARYPDWQSKAREEVLHVLGDSKPDADGLNRLKV
;
A
#
# COMPACT_ATOMS: atom_id res chain seq x y z
N MET A 1 -55.60 4.54 -14.96
CA MET A 1 -54.68 5.24 -15.89
C MET A 1 -54.68 6.71 -15.50
N PRO A 2 -53.55 7.49 -15.49
CA PRO A 2 -52.12 7.22 -15.81
C PRO A 2 -51.23 7.17 -14.53
N LYS A 3 -50.09 6.45 -14.43
CA LYS A 3 -48.68 6.74 -14.86
C LYS A 3 -48.13 8.06 -14.26
N THR A 4 -46.97 8.22 -13.60
CA THR A 4 -45.64 7.54 -13.53
C THR A 4 -44.86 8.20 -12.37
N ASN A 5 -44.27 7.48 -11.41
CA ASN A 5 -42.83 7.14 -11.27
C ASN A 5 -41.83 8.31 -11.43
N SER A 6 -41.11 8.68 -10.36
CA SER A 6 -39.70 9.10 -10.34
C SER A 6 -39.36 9.92 -9.07
N ASP A 7 -39.18 9.27 -7.91
CA ASP A 7 -38.52 9.92 -6.74
C ASP A 7 -37.80 8.87 -5.87
N ALA A 8 -37.20 7.86 -6.51
CA ALA A 8 -36.48 6.80 -5.82
C ALA A 8 -35.12 6.53 -6.49
N GLU A 9 -34.32 7.58 -6.70
CA GLU A 9 -32.95 7.42 -7.20
C GLU A 9 -32.05 8.62 -6.85
N THR A 10 -31.95 8.96 -5.55
CA THR A 10 -30.93 9.92 -5.08
C THR A 10 -30.27 9.48 -3.78
N LEU A 11 -29.89 8.20 -3.66
CA LEU A 11 -29.10 7.71 -2.52
C LEU A 11 -28.18 6.55 -2.93
N ALA A 12 -27.13 6.85 -3.71
CA ALA A 12 -25.90 6.04 -3.75
C ALA A 12 -24.81 6.66 -4.63
N GLN A 13 -23.99 7.55 -4.10
CA GLN A 13 -22.55 7.64 -4.44
C GLN A 13 -21.77 8.23 -3.23
N PRO A 14 -21.08 7.41 -2.41
CA PRO A 14 -20.13 7.94 -1.45
C PRO A 14 -18.77 8.16 -2.14
N GLN A 15 -18.42 9.44 -2.28
CA GLN A 15 -17.07 9.99 -2.29
C GLN A 15 -16.02 9.29 -3.18
N ARG A 16 -15.93 9.71 -4.44
CA ARG A 16 -14.67 9.65 -5.19
C ARG A 16 -14.40 10.99 -5.85
N LYS A 17 -13.20 11.51 -5.58
CA LYS A 17 -12.60 12.81 -5.98
C LYS A 17 -12.86 14.00 -5.06
N LYS A 18 -12.30 13.98 -3.85
CA LYS A 18 -11.70 15.21 -3.32
C LYS A 18 -10.34 15.37 -3.99
N LYS A 19 -10.27 16.17 -5.06
CA LYS A 19 -9.00 16.82 -5.44
C LYS A 19 -8.61 17.67 -4.22
N SER A 20 -7.38 17.55 -3.74
CA SER A 20 -6.86 18.39 -2.65
C SER A 20 -7.15 19.85 -2.96
N GLU A 21 -7.97 20.50 -2.12
CA GLU A 21 -8.30 21.91 -2.21
C GLU A 21 -7.07 22.69 -1.76
N ALA A 22 -6.23 23.08 -2.71
CA ALA A 22 -5.18 24.06 -2.49
C ALA A 22 -5.86 25.39 -2.13
N LEU A 23 -5.79 25.80 -0.86
CA LEU A 23 -6.31 27.07 -0.39
C LEU A 23 -5.25 28.14 -0.61
N MET A 24 -5.57 29.13 -1.46
CA MET A 24 -4.73 30.30 -1.69
C MET A 24 -4.97 31.31 -0.58
N VAL A 25 -3.97 31.54 0.27
CA VAL A 25 -3.99 32.57 1.31
C VAL A 25 -2.80 33.49 1.05
N GLU A 26 -3.06 34.75 0.71
CA GLU A 26 -2.03 35.81 0.66
C GLU A 26 -0.76 35.47 -0.16
N GLY A 27 -0.91 34.75 -1.27
CA GLY A 27 0.22 34.35 -2.14
C GLY A 27 0.91 33.03 -1.75
N TYR A 28 0.45 32.37 -0.68
CA TYR A 28 0.85 31.03 -0.28
C TYR A 28 -0.27 30.03 -0.56
N ILE A 29 0.10 28.75 -0.72
CA ILE A 29 -0.82 27.64 -0.91
C ILE A 29 -0.72 26.72 0.30
N GLU A 30 -1.85 26.49 0.97
CA GLU A 30 -1.98 25.42 1.96
C GLU A 30 -2.32 24.11 1.23
N LEU A 31 -1.53 23.05 1.51
CA LEU A 31 -1.65 21.75 0.86
C LEU A 31 -1.69 20.64 1.92
N ASP A 32 -2.74 19.83 1.88
CA ASP A 32 -2.76 18.55 2.59
C ASP A 32 -1.80 17.57 1.90
N VAL A 33 -0.66 17.29 2.54
CA VAL A 33 0.40 16.40 2.03
C VAL A 33 0.12 14.92 2.29
N TRP A 34 -0.84 14.57 3.16
CA TRP A 34 -1.11 13.18 3.53
C TRP A 34 -1.37 12.27 2.33
N PRO A 35 -2.27 12.63 1.37
CA PRO A 35 -2.54 11.77 0.22
C PRO A 35 -1.29 11.53 -0.65
N TYR A 36 -0.41 12.52 -0.75
CA TYR A 36 0.82 12.43 -1.54
C TYR A 36 1.86 11.51 -0.90
N LEU A 37 1.99 11.53 0.43
CA LEU A 37 2.89 10.63 1.15
C LEU A 37 2.39 9.18 1.13
N VAL A 38 1.08 9.01 1.20
CA VAL A 38 0.41 7.73 0.99
C VAL A 38 0.71 7.21 -0.42
N ASP A 39 0.53 8.01 -1.47
CA ASP A 39 0.83 7.59 -2.84
C ASP A 39 2.32 7.32 -3.07
N LEU A 40 3.22 8.11 -2.47
CA LEU A 40 4.66 7.88 -2.51
C LEU A 40 5.04 6.51 -1.93
N THR A 41 4.57 6.22 -0.73
CA THR A 41 4.89 4.96 -0.04
C THR A 41 4.28 3.74 -0.74
N ARG A 42 3.08 3.89 -1.34
CA ARG A 42 2.49 2.88 -2.24
C ARG A 42 3.38 2.57 -3.43
N ASP A 43 3.89 3.60 -4.09
CA ASP A 43 4.75 3.43 -5.27
C ASP A 43 6.07 2.76 -4.90
N VAL A 44 6.68 3.17 -3.78
CA VAL A 44 7.92 2.56 -3.26
C VAL A 44 7.74 1.08 -2.93
N ILE A 45 6.71 0.70 -2.16
CA ILE A 45 6.49 -0.72 -1.82
C ILE A 45 6.12 -1.53 -3.06
N SER A 46 5.33 -0.99 -3.99
CA SER A 46 4.94 -1.70 -5.21
C SER A 46 6.15 -1.99 -6.10
N ARG A 47 7.10 -1.05 -6.22
CA ARG A 47 8.32 -1.26 -6.99
C ARG A 47 9.31 -2.18 -6.29
N SER A 48 9.55 -1.98 -4.99
CA SER A 48 10.52 -2.78 -4.25
C SER A 48 10.08 -4.22 -4.03
N ALA A 49 8.77 -4.45 -3.81
CA ALA A 49 8.28 -5.78 -3.52
C ALA A 49 7.81 -6.56 -4.77
N PHE A 50 7.44 -5.89 -5.87
CA PHE A 50 6.86 -6.55 -7.06
C PHE A 50 7.52 -6.18 -8.38
N GLY A 51 8.53 -5.32 -8.36
CA GLY A 51 9.37 -4.99 -9.51
C GLY A 51 8.55 -4.69 -10.77
N SER A 52 8.68 -5.57 -11.76
CA SER A 52 8.01 -5.46 -13.06
C SER A 52 6.48 -5.50 -13.00
N SER A 53 5.88 -5.96 -11.90
CA SER A 53 4.43 -6.08 -11.68
C SER A 53 3.87 -4.98 -10.74
N PHE A 54 4.54 -3.83 -10.67
CA PHE A 54 4.17 -2.76 -9.72
C PHE A 54 2.76 -2.15 -9.99
N GLU A 55 2.28 -2.13 -11.23
CA GLU A 55 0.94 -1.61 -11.56
C GLU A 55 -0.16 -2.57 -11.06
N GLU A 56 0.02 -3.88 -11.22
CA GLU A 56 -0.84 -4.88 -10.58
C GLU A 56 -0.75 -4.77 -9.05
N GLY A 57 0.45 -4.51 -8.52
CA GLY A 57 0.67 -4.23 -7.10
C GLY A 57 -0.12 -3.03 -6.59
N LYS A 58 -0.18 -1.92 -7.34
CA LYS A 58 -1.01 -0.75 -7.02
C LYS A 58 -2.51 -1.08 -6.98
N ARG A 59 -2.98 -1.94 -7.89
CA ARG A 59 -4.39 -2.39 -7.86
C ARG A 59 -4.68 -3.25 -6.64
N ILE A 60 -3.81 -4.20 -6.31
CA ILE A 60 -3.93 -5.05 -5.12
C ILE A 60 -3.97 -4.17 -3.86
N PHE A 61 -3.11 -3.16 -3.82
CA PHE A 61 -3.05 -2.18 -2.75
C PHE A 61 -4.42 -1.50 -2.51
N GLN A 62 -5.03 -0.95 -3.57
CA GLN A 62 -6.30 -0.22 -3.42
C GLN A 62 -7.42 -1.11 -2.86
N LEU A 63 -7.41 -2.39 -3.23
CA LEU A 63 -8.37 -3.37 -2.74
C LEU A 63 -8.11 -3.73 -1.27
N LEU A 64 -6.85 -3.79 -0.83
CA LEU A 64 -6.46 -4.04 0.56
C LEU A 64 -6.86 -2.89 1.49
N GLU A 65 -6.64 -1.64 1.07
CA GLU A 65 -7.05 -0.44 1.81
C GLU A 65 -8.57 -0.41 2.05
N ASP A 66 -9.33 -0.66 0.98
CA ASP A 66 -10.79 -0.75 1.06
C ASP A 66 -11.24 -1.85 2.05
N GLN A 67 -10.53 -2.98 2.07
CA GLN A 67 -10.80 -4.07 3.00
C GLN A 67 -10.49 -3.67 4.45
N LEU A 68 -9.38 -2.94 4.68
CA LEU A 68 -8.97 -2.46 6.00
C LEU A 68 -9.96 -1.48 6.61
N VAL A 69 -10.45 -0.51 5.83
CA VAL A 69 -11.46 0.45 6.30
C VAL A 69 -12.70 -0.28 6.81
N VAL A 70 -13.12 -1.34 6.13
CA VAL A 70 -14.24 -2.17 6.57
C VAL A 70 -13.87 -2.99 7.82
N THR A 71 -12.70 -3.62 7.85
CA THR A 71 -12.23 -4.39 9.01
C THR A 71 -12.13 -3.52 10.27
N ILE A 72 -11.58 -2.31 10.18
CA ILE A 72 -11.48 -1.38 11.31
C ILE A 72 -12.86 -0.98 11.81
N LYS A 73 -13.80 -0.66 10.91
CA LYS A 73 -15.20 -0.36 11.28
C LYS A 73 -15.85 -1.54 12.03
N LEU A 74 -15.59 -2.77 11.58
CA LEU A 74 -16.10 -3.97 12.24
C LEU A 74 -15.47 -4.18 13.63
N ILE A 75 -14.18 -3.90 13.80
CA ILE A 75 -13.49 -3.95 15.11
C ILE A 75 -14.05 -2.89 16.07
N GLN A 76 -14.38 -1.70 15.57
CA GLN A 76 -14.93 -0.59 16.35
C GLN A 76 -16.44 -0.74 16.65
N THR A 77 -17.13 -1.65 15.96
CA THR A 77 -18.55 -1.95 16.18
C THR A 77 -18.69 -3.08 17.22
N VAL A 78 -19.84 -3.14 17.92
CA VAL A 78 -20.13 -4.24 18.85
C VAL A 78 -19.93 -5.58 18.12
N TYR A 79 -18.99 -6.37 18.62
CA TYR A 79 -18.67 -7.68 18.07
C TYR A 79 -19.86 -8.63 18.31
N ILE A 80 -20.59 -8.95 17.23
CA ILE A 80 -21.65 -9.97 17.23
C ILE A 80 -21.10 -11.21 16.51
N PRO A 81 -20.85 -12.32 17.23
CA PRO A 81 -20.41 -13.57 16.63
C PRO A 81 -21.31 -13.98 15.46
N GLY A 82 -20.71 -14.36 14.33
CA GLY A 82 -21.43 -14.83 13.15
C GLY A 82 -21.90 -13.75 12.18
N TRP A 83 -21.84 -12.46 12.54
CA TRP A 83 -22.26 -11.35 11.67
C TRP A 83 -21.50 -11.33 10.33
N ARG A 84 -20.25 -11.81 10.31
CA ARG A 84 -19.40 -11.92 9.11
C ARG A 84 -19.92 -12.92 8.07
N PHE A 85 -20.75 -13.88 8.47
CA PHE A 85 -21.33 -14.88 7.57
C PHE A 85 -22.69 -14.46 7.00
N LEU A 86 -23.28 -13.38 7.53
CA LEU A 86 -24.54 -12.86 7.01
C LEU A 86 -24.33 -12.27 5.60
N PRO A 87 -25.28 -12.46 4.67
CA PRO A 87 -25.16 -11.99 3.30
C PRO A 87 -25.47 -10.48 3.16
N THR A 88 -24.86 -9.64 4.01
CA THR A 88 -24.96 -8.18 3.94
C THR A 88 -24.21 -7.65 2.71
N LYS A 89 -24.56 -6.46 2.23
CA LYS A 89 -23.86 -5.81 1.11
C LYS A 89 -22.35 -5.68 1.40
N THR A 90 -22.01 -5.20 2.59
CA THR A 90 -20.62 -5.07 3.06
C THR A 90 -19.86 -6.39 3.07
N ASN A 91 -20.43 -7.47 3.61
CA ASN A 91 -19.76 -8.77 3.65
C ASN A 91 -19.55 -9.35 2.24
N ARG A 92 -20.50 -9.14 1.33
CA ARG A 92 -20.37 -9.54 -0.09
C ARG A 92 -19.26 -8.77 -0.80
N GLU A 93 -19.20 -7.45 -0.60
CA GLU A 93 -18.15 -6.60 -1.16
C GLU A 93 -16.76 -7.00 -0.65
N VAL A 94 -16.60 -7.19 0.67
CA VAL A 94 -15.35 -7.66 1.26
C VAL A 94 -14.95 -9.02 0.69
N LYS A 95 -15.90 -9.97 0.59
CA LYS A 95 -15.62 -11.29 0.02
C LYS A 95 -15.20 -11.23 -1.45
N MET A 96 -15.81 -10.35 -2.24
CA MET A 96 -15.46 -10.14 -3.64
C MET A 96 -14.06 -9.54 -3.77
N LYS A 97 -13.76 -8.44 -3.06
CA LYS A 97 -12.43 -7.81 -3.06
C LYS A 97 -11.33 -8.77 -2.61
N HIS A 98 -11.60 -9.55 -1.55
CA HIS A 98 -10.67 -10.56 -1.06
C HIS A 98 -10.36 -11.63 -2.11
N LYS A 99 -11.38 -12.05 -2.86
CA LYS A 99 -11.23 -12.99 -3.98
C LYS A 99 -10.37 -12.37 -5.08
N ASP A 100 -10.66 -11.14 -5.50
CA ASP A 100 -9.93 -10.45 -6.57
C ASP A 100 -8.45 -10.25 -6.20
N ILE A 101 -8.16 -9.86 -4.95
CA ILE A 101 -6.78 -9.75 -4.44
C ILE A 101 -6.06 -11.09 -4.55
N LYS A 102 -6.69 -12.16 -4.07
CA LYS A 102 -6.11 -13.50 -4.03
C LYS A 102 -5.86 -14.06 -5.44
N GLU A 103 -6.78 -13.83 -6.37
CA GLU A 103 -6.61 -14.23 -7.76
C GLU A 103 -5.47 -13.47 -8.43
N SER A 104 -5.41 -12.14 -8.25
CA SER A 104 -4.34 -11.30 -8.80
C SER A 104 -2.95 -11.70 -8.27
N LEU A 105 -2.83 -11.92 -6.95
CA LEU A 105 -1.58 -12.38 -6.33
C LEU A 105 -1.19 -13.78 -6.82
N ARG A 106 -2.15 -14.70 -6.92
CA ARG A 106 -1.90 -16.06 -7.42
C ARG A 106 -1.38 -16.04 -8.85
N GLU A 107 -1.96 -15.23 -9.73
CA GLU A 107 -1.49 -15.09 -11.11
C GLU A 107 -0.07 -14.52 -11.16
N MET A 108 0.23 -13.51 -10.34
CA MET A 108 1.56 -12.91 -10.27
C MET A 108 2.61 -13.93 -9.78
N ILE A 109 2.33 -14.65 -8.68
CA ILE A 109 3.22 -15.70 -8.14
C ILE A 109 3.46 -16.78 -9.19
N LYS A 110 2.41 -17.26 -9.87
CA LYS A 110 2.55 -18.29 -10.92
C LYS A 110 3.40 -17.83 -12.09
N ARG A 111 3.24 -16.57 -12.53
CA ARG A 111 4.08 -15.99 -13.59
C ARG A 111 5.55 -16.00 -13.18
N ARG A 112 5.87 -15.58 -11.95
CA ARG A 112 7.24 -15.61 -11.42
C ARG A 112 7.79 -17.03 -11.31
N GLU A 113 7.00 -17.96 -10.79
CA GLU A 113 7.39 -19.37 -10.69
C GLU A 113 7.74 -19.99 -12.06
N GLN A 114 6.96 -19.64 -13.10
CA GLN A 114 7.21 -20.09 -14.47
C GLN A 114 8.49 -19.47 -15.06
N ALA A 115 8.69 -18.16 -14.87
CA ALA A 115 9.89 -17.46 -15.33
C ALA A 115 11.17 -18.04 -14.70
N ILE A 116 11.16 -18.29 -13.39
CA ILE A 116 12.28 -18.90 -12.67
C ILE A 116 12.59 -20.31 -13.22
N LYS A 117 11.56 -21.13 -13.45
CA LYS A 117 11.73 -22.49 -14.02
C LYS A 117 12.22 -22.46 -15.47
N ALA A 118 11.92 -21.40 -16.22
CA ALA A 118 12.43 -21.18 -17.57
C ALA A 118 13.87 -20.65 -17.60
N GLY A 119 14.46 -20.33 -16.44
CA GLY A 119 15.81 -19.77 -16.32
C GLY A 119 15.88 -18.29 -16.71
N GLU A 120 14.78 -17.55 -16.60
CA GLU A 120 14.77 -16.11 -16.80
C GLU A 120 15.54 -15.39 -15.67
N GLU A 121 16.07 -14.21 -15.99
CA GLU A 121 16.82 -13.39 -15.03
C GLU A 121 15.90 -12.87 -13.92
N SER A 122 16.33 -12.97 -12.66
CA SER A 122 15.59 -12.50 -11.49
C SER A 122 15.49 -10.98 -11.49
N ASN A 123 14.33 -10.43 -11.11
CA ASN A 123 14.19 -8.99 -10.92
C ASN A 123 14.70 -8.52 -9.55
N GLU A 124 15.22 -9.45 -8.72
CA GLU A 124 15.72 -9.20 -7.35
C GLU A 124 14.72 -8.45 -6.45
N ASP A 125 13.42 -8.52 -6.78
CA ASP A 125 12.34 -7.97 -5.97
C ASP A 125 11.93 -8.95 -4.86
N LEU A 126 11.23 -8.46 -3.83
CA LEU A 126 10.85 -9.28 -2.69
C LEU A 126 10.03 -10.53 -3.09
N LEU A 127 9.15 -10.39 -4.07
CA LEU A 127 8.35 -11.50 -4.57
C LEU A 127 9.23 -12.57 -5.23
N ASP A 128 10.17 -12.16 -6.08
CA ASP A 128 11.11 -13.08 -6.72
C ASP A 128 11.95 -13.82 -5.67
N ILE A 129 12.51 -13.10 -4.69
CA ILE A 129 13.29 -13.69 -3.59
C ILE A 129 12.44 -14.71 -2.82
N LEU A 130 11.19 -14.37 -2.51
CA LEU A 130 10.28 -15.24 -1.77
C LEU A 130 9.93 -16.51 -2.56
N VAL A 131 9.58 -16.37 -3.84
CA VAL A 131 9.22 -17.49 -4.71
C VAL A 131 10.43 -18.39 -4.97
N GLU A 132 11.59 -17.81 -5.27
CA GLU A 132 12.81 -18.55 -5.52
C GLU A 132 13.27 -19.32 -4.27
N SER A 133 13.29 -18.66 -3.11
CA SER A 133 13.61 -19.32 -1.84
C SER A 133 12.62 -20.44 -1.52
N ASN A 134 11.34 -20.25 -1.85
CA ASN A 134 10.32 -21.27 -1.60
C ASN A 134 10.50 -22.51 -2.49
N ILE A 135 10.82 -22.33 -3.77
CA ILE A 135 11.12 -23.43 -4.70
C ILE A 135 12.32 -24.23 -4.17
N ARG A 136 13.40 -23.54 -3.78
CA ARG A 136 14.61 -24.19 -3.26
C ARG A 136 14.34 -25.01 -1.98
N GLU A 137 13.56 -24.50 -1.03
CA GLU A 137 13.21 -25.25 0.19
C GLU A 137 12.26 -26.43 -0.09
N MET A 138 11.35 -26.28 -1.06
CA MET A 138 10.52 -27.39 -1.53
C MET A 138 11.36 -28.53 -2.11
N GLU A 139 12.33 -28.22 -2.97
CA GLU A 139 13.19 -29.21 -3.63
C GLU A 139 14.19 -29.84 -2.65
N ALA A 140 14.77 -29.06 -1.75
CA ALA A 140 15.83 -29.53 -0.85
C ALA A 140 15.29 -30.32 0.36
N LYS A 141 14.18 -29.87 0.95
CA LYS A 141 13.71 -30.40 2.25
C LYS A 141 12.22 -30.74 2.28
N ASN A 142 11.46 -30.49 1.21
CA ASN A 142 10.01 -30.61 1.18
C ASN A 142 9.32 -29.81 2.31
N MET A 143 9.91 -28.66 2.68
CA MET A 143 9.45 -27.78 3.78
C MET A 143 9.04 -26.38 3.31
N GLY A 144 8.82 -26.18 2.01
CA GLY A 144 8.37 -24.89 1.50
C GLY A 144 6.91 -24.57 1.87
N MET A 145 6.58 -23.29 1.75
CA MET A 145 5.24 -22.73 1.87
C MET A 145 4.32 -23.20 0.74
N SER A 146 3.04 -23.35 1.07
CA SER A 146 2.03 -23.48 0.03
C SER A 146 1.86 -22.17 -0.72
N ILE A 147 1.33 -22.22 -1.95
CA ILE A 147 1.00 -20.99 -2.69
C ILE A 147 0.03 -20.07 -1.92
N GLU A 148 -0.80 -20.64 -1.03
CA GLU A 148 -1.71 -19.86 -0.21
C GLU A 148 -0.97 -19.08 0.86
N ASP A 149 0.02 -19.70 1.50
CA ASP A 149 0.84 -19.03 2.52
C ASP A 149 1.67 -17.91 1.87
N VAL A 150 2.25 -18.14 0.69
CA VAL A 150 2.96 -17.11 -0.08
C VAL A 150 2.06 -15.91 -0.40
N ILE A 151 0.79 -16.15 -0.73
CA ILE A 151 -0.20 -15.08 -0.96
C ILE A 151 -0.45 -14.26 0.31
N GLU A 152 -0.62 -14.92 1.46
CA GLU A 152 -0.85 -14.23 2.73
C GLU A 152 0.39 -13.45 3.20
N GLU A 153 1.60 -13.98 3.02
CA GLU A 153 2.85 -13.23 3.28
C GLU A 153 2.97 -12.00 2.37
N CYS A 154 2.67 -12.14 1.07
CA CYS A 154 2.65 -10.99 0.16
C CYS A 154 1.68 -9.90 0.65
N LYS A 155 0.44 -10.26 1.02
CA LYS A 155 -0.54 -9.32 1.58
C LYS A 155 0.00 -8.60 2.83
N LEU A 156 0.69 -9.34 3.70
CA LEU A 156 1.27 -8.78 4.92
C LEU A 156 2.35 -7.75 4.60
N PHE A 157 3.27 -8.05 3.67
CA PHE A 157 4.30 -7.11 3.25
C PHE A 157 3.72 -5.80 2.69
N TYR A 158 2.68 -5.89 1.87
CA TYR A 158 1.96 -4.71 1.36
C TYR A 158 1.41 -3.85 2.50
N PHE A 159 0.71 -4.47 3.44
CA PHE A 159 0.05 -3.76 4.53
C PHE A 159 1.07 -3.09 5.46
N ALA A 160 2.09 -3.82 5.88
CA ALA A 160 3.06 -3.34 6.86
C ALA A 160 3.92 -2.20 6.31
N GLY A 161 4.31 -2.25 5.02
CA GLY A 161 5.29 -1.33 4.44
C GLY A 161 4.79 0.10 4.22
N GLN A 162 3.54 0.27 3.80
CA GLN A 162 3.04 1.57 3.35
C GLN A 162 2.35 2.37 4.46
N GLU A 163 1.41 1.77 5.19
CA GLU A 163 0.63 2.48 6.21
C GLU A 163 1.54 3.05 7.30
N THR A 164 2.46 2.23 7.83
CA THR A 164 3.39 2.66 8.88
C THR A 164 4.33 3.78 8.42
N THR A 165 4.89 3.66 7.21
CA THR A 165 5.84 4.63 6.66
C THR A 165 5.16 5.95 6.31
N SER A 166 3.94 5.92 5.74
CA SER A 166 3.19 7.15 5.42
C SER A 166 2.84 7.94 6.68
N VAL A 167 2.37 7.25 7.73
CA VAL A 167 2.11 7.82 9.05
C VAL A 167 3.39 8.42 9.65
N LEU A 168 4.51 7.69 9.57
CA LEU A 168 5.82 8.17 10.05
C LEU A 168 6.25 9.46 9.35
N LEU A 169 6.14 9.52 8.01
CA LEU A 169 6.52 10.71 7.23
C LEU A 169 5.65 11.91 7.60
N VAL A 170 4.34 11.73 7.77
CA VAL A 170 3.44 12.80 8.19
C VAL A 170 3.84 13.33 9.57
N TRP A 171 4.03 12.44 10.54
CA TRP A 171 4.45 12.86 11.88
C TRP A 171 5.81 13.53 11.88
N THR A 172 6.73 13.08 11.02
CA THR A 172 8.02 13.73 10.81
C THR A 172 7.82 15.16 10.31
N MET A 173 7.00 15.39 9.29
CA MET A 173 6.70 16.75 8.80
C MET A 173 6.04 17.63 9.87
N VAL A 174 5.09 17.07 10.64
CA VAL A 174 4.45 17.78 11.77
C VAL A 174 5.47 18.18 12.83
N LEU A 175 6.39 17.28 13.19
CA LEU A 175 7.44 17.55 14.17
C LEU A 175 8.42 18.60 13.64
N LEU A 176 8.88 18.50 12.40
CA LEU A 176 9.78 19.49 11.81
C LEU A 176 9.13 20.88 11.72
N ALA A 177 7.85 20.96 11.35
CA ALA A 177 7.10 22.21 11.33
C ALA A 177 6.91 22.81 12.73
N ARG A 178 6.73 21.96 13.75
CA ARG A 178 6.60 22.39 15.15
C ARG A 178 7.93 22.79 15.79
N TYR A 179 9.05 22.27 15.31
CA TYR A 179 10.38 22.50 15.85
C TYR A 179 11.36 23.04 14.76
N PRO A 180 11.24 24.32 14.38
CA PRO A 180 12.02 24.90 13.28
C PRO A 180 13.55 24.85 13.47
N ASP A 181 14.03 24.86 14.72
CA ASP A 181 15.46 24.69 15.02
C ASP A 181 15.98 23.34 14.53
N TRP A 182 15.19 22.28 14.71
CA TRP A 182 15.54 20.94 14.23
C TRP A 182 15.40 20.83 12.71
N GLN A 183 14.38 21.46 12.13
CA GLN A 183 14.23 21.55 10.68
C GLN A 183 15.42 22.25 10.01
N SER A 184 15.87 23.36 10.60
CA SER A 184 17.02 24.12 10.08
C SER A 184 18.30 23.31 10.17
N LYS A 185 18.56 22.67 11.31
CA LYS A 185 19.72 21.78 11.50
C LYS A 185 19.74 20.61 10.51
N ALA A 186 18.60 19.91 10.35
CA ALA A 186 18.50 18.80 9.40
C ALA A 186 18.75 19.27 7.96
N ARG A 187 18.19 20.44 7.57
CA ARG A 187 18.40 21.02 6.24
C ARG A 187 19.85 21.42 6.02
N GLU A 188 20.48 22.06 6.99
CA GLU A 188 21.90 22.43 6.93
C GLU A 188 22.81 21.20 6.80
N GLU A 189 22.54 20.15 7.57
CA GLU A 189 23.30 18.90 7.48
C GLU A 189 23.18 18.26 6.09
N VAL A 190 21.97 18.16 5.55
CA VAL A 190 21.73 17.63 4.19
C VAL A 190 22.50 18.45 3.15
N LEU A 191 22.43 19.78 3.21
CA LEU A 191 23.14 20.65 2.26
C LEU A 191 24.67 20.55 2.40
N HIS A 192 25.18 20.38 3.61
CA HIS A 192 26.62 20.25 3.86
C HIS A 192 27.17 18.88 3.44
N VAL A 193 26.44 17.79 3.74
CA VAL A 193 26.91 16.42 3.51
C VAL A 193 26.65 15.95 2.08
N LEU A 194 25.49 16.30 1.51
CA LEU A 194 25.03 15.84 0.20
C LEU A 194 25.13 16.93 -0.88
N GLY A 195 25.05 18.20 -0.51
CA GLY A 195 24.99 19.32 -1.46
C GLY A 195 23.83 19.17 -2.43
N ASP A 196 24.11 19.34 -3.74
CA ASP A 196 23.14 19.14 -4.82
C ASP A 196 23.16 17.70 -5.39
N SER A 197 23.94 16.80 -4.80
CA SER A 197 24.05 15.42 -5.28
C SER A 197 22.85 14.59 -4.84
N LYS A 198 22.48 13.59 -5.65
CA LYS A 198 21.49 12.61 -5.22
C LYS A 198 22.03 11.83 -4.01
N PRO A 199 21.23 11.63 -2.95
CA PRO A 199 21.66 10.82 -1.81
C PRO A 199 22.01 9.39 -2.24
N ASP A 200 23.16 8.90 -1.79
CA ASP A 200 23.57 7.50 -1.87
C ASP A 200 23.71 6.91 -0.45
N ALA A 201 23.98 5.60 -0.36
CA ALA A 201 24.08 4.91 0.94
C ALA A 201 25.14 5.55 1.86
N ASP A 202 26.30 5.91 1.30
CA ASP A 202 27.39 6.53 2.04
C ASP A 202 27.05 7.96 2.49
N GLY A 203 26.33 8.72 1.66
CA GLY A 203 25.78 10.02 2.01
C GLY A 203 24.79 9.95 3.16
N LEU A 204 23.84 9.01 3.10
CA LEU A 204 22.82 8.84 4.14
C LEU A 204 23.44 8.43 5.49
N ASN A 205 24.45 7.55 5.48
CA ASN A 205 25.17 7.13 6.70
C ASN A 205 25.94 8.26 7.40
N ARG A 206 26.12 9.40 6.74
CA ARG A 206 26.79 10.58 7.30
C ARG A 206 25.82 11.61 7.88
N LEU A 207 24.51 11.45 7.66
CA LEU A 207 23.47 12.26 8.32
C LEU A 207 23.28 11.75 9.75
N LYS A 208 23.27 12.66 10.73
CA LYS A 208 23.25 12.32 12.17
C LYS A 208 22.09 12.95 12.93
N VAL A 209 21.43 13.94 12.33
CA VAL A 209 20.28 14.64 12.90
C VAL A 209 19.01 13.85 12.69
#